data_AF-A0AAW1JPP6-F1
#
_entry.id   AF-A0AAW1JPP6-F1
#
_cell.length_a   1.000
_cell.length_b   1.000
_cell.length_c   1.000
_cell.angle_alpha   90.00
_cell.angle_beta   90.00
_cell.angle_gamma   90.00
#
_symmetry.space_group_name_H-M   'P 1'
#
loop_
_entity.id
_entity.type
_entity.pdbx_description
1 polymer ?
#
loop_
_entity_poly.entity_id
_entity_poly.type
_entity_poly.pdbx_seq_one_letter_code
_entity_poly.pdbx_strand_id
1 'polypeptide(L)'
;MRILETYKGVKKNYSIGLQDDHQVKRFSFRACHYILSCNENNLKVKVEEDSRSLITSSTQTDIDLVNYVCKGRTELNEILIDTEWMQVTRGALRTLKRRAWVMDMVIDMFGVMCTVNATGFFYLPTTVKLVDPIKRNYIGNNYIKNDYMPGIATKIEKVFFPICHGDHWLACVIDVQKKKKFILDSNTPKKSHNLFIDRNELISKIVQNVEKAIMRPYCYTSLMGMSLFESVHLDVPQQKNGYDCGVFLLKWLAVGNNETLSKSEDYYNNLDDYRQTIMLQLLKWDKNKLKVFS
;
A
#
# COMPACT_ATOMS: atom_id res chain seq x y z
N MET A 1 63.91 21.24 -20.62
CA MET A 1 63.63 21.48 -19.19
C MET A 1 62.43 20.63 -18.82
N ARG A 2 62.61 19.43 -18.24
CA ARG A 2 62.58 19.15 -16.79
C ARG A 2 61.35 19.78 -16.09
N ILE A 3 60.37 18.94 -15.70
CA ILE A 3 60.02 18.59 -14.28
C ILE A 3 58.78 19.40 -13.87
N LEU A 4 57.69 18.91 -13.25
CA LEU A 4 57.22 17.63 -12.70
C LEU A 4 55.68 17.77 -12.47
N GLU A 5 54.96 16.63 -12.52
CA GLU A 5 53.88 16.14 -11.62
C GLU A 5 52.87 17.13 -10.95
N THR A 6 51.58 16.85 -10.76
CA THR A 6 50.94 15.58 -10.35
C THR A 6 49.40 15.63 -10.58
N TYR A 7 48.84 14.44 -10.87
CA TYR A 7 47.48 13.89 -10.63
C TYR A 7 46.45 14.70 -9.81
N LYS A 8 45.12 14.53 -9.87
CA LYS A 8 44.15 13.63 -10.55
C LYS A 8 42.75 14.14 -10.13
N GLY A 9 41.73 14.01 -10.97
CA GLY A 9 40.34 14.22 -10.56
C GLY A 9 39.34 14.22 -11.71
N VAL A 10 39.25 13.10 -12.45
CA VAL A 10 38.28 12.91 -13.53
C VAL A 10 36.87 12.84 -12.96
N LYS A 11 36.07 13.91 -13.14
CA LYS A 11 34.61 13.84 -13.09
C LYS A 11 34.13 13.00 -14.29
N LYS A 12 33.80 11.73 -14.08
CA LYS A 12 33.02 10.96 -15.05
C LYS A 12 31.54 11.27 -14.84
N ASN A 13 30.98 12.04 -15.76
CA ASN A 13 29.54 12.12 -15.99
C ASN A 13 29.06 10.73 -16.41
N TYR A 14 28.19 10.11 -15.60
CA TYR A 14 27.37 8.99 -16.05
C TYR A 14 26.01 9.53 -16.48
N SER A 15 25.92 9.88 -17.75
CA SER A 15 24.66 9.89 -18.50
C SER A 15 24.32 8.44 -18.83
N ILE A 16 23.42 7.83 -18.06
CA ILE A 16 22.82 6.54 -18.43
C ILE A 16 21.56 6.86 -19.23
N GLY A 17 21.62 6.54 -20.52
CA GLY A 17 20.51 6.65 -21.46
C GLY A 17 19.37 5.74 -21.04
N LEU A 18 18.17 6.31 -21.06
CA LEU A 18 16.93 5.56 -21.16
C LEU A 18 16.90 4.93 -22.55
N GLN A 19 17.38 3.69 -22.66
CA GLN A 19 17.05 2.83 -23.79
C GLN A 19 15.80 2.04 -23.41
N ASP A 20 14.76 2.28 -24.20
CA ASP A 20 13.52 1.52 -24.25
C ASP A 20 13.83 0.03 -24.44
N ASP A 21 13.58 -0.76 -23.40
CA ASP A 21 13.41 -2.20 -23.54
C ASP A 21 12.02 -2.56 -22.99
N HIS A 22 11.04 -2.39 -23.87
CA HIS A 22 9.66 -2.79 -23.66
C HIS A 22 9.54 -4.32 -23.66
N GLN A 23 9.86 -4.95 -22.52
CA GLN A 23 9.38 -6.27 -22.15
C GLN A 23 8.64 -6.22 -20.81
N VAL A 24 7.60 -5.39 -20.75
CA VAL A 24 6.54 -5.55 -19.76
C VAL A 24 5.80 -6.84 -20.11
N LYS A 25 6.18 -7.96 -19.49
CA LYS A 25 5.38 -9.19 -19.54
C LYS A 25 3.98 -8.87 -19.04
N ARG A 26 3.04 -8.83 -19.99
CA ARG A 26 1.60 -8.71 -19.79
C ARG A 26 1.13 -9.83 -18.87
N PHE A 27 0.66 -9.48 -17.67
CA PHE A 27 -0.23 -10.35 -16.91
C PHE A 27 -1.66 -9.87 -17.17
N SER A 28 -2.42 -10.70 -17.88
CA SER A 28 -3.82 -10.41 -18.20
C SER A 28 -4.66 -10.64 -16.95
N PHE A 29 -5.22 -9.58 -16.39
CA PHE A 29 -6.18 -9.65 -15.30
C PHE A 29 -7.53 -10.14 -15.84
N ARG A 30 -7.92 -11.37 -15.49
CA ARG A 30 -9.29 -11.86 -15.68
C ARG A 30 -10.01 -11.67 -14.35
N ALA A 31 -10.80 -10.60 -14.23
CA ALA A 31 -11.69 -10.39 -13.09
C ALA A 31 -12.87 -11.38 -13.16
N CYS A 32 -13.03 -12.20 -12.12
CA CYS A 32 -14.14 -13.13 -11.98
C CYS A 32 -15.29 -12.46 -11.20
N HIS A 33 -16.49 -12.50 -11.79
CA HIS A 33 -17.74 -12.09 -11.17
C HIS A 33 -18.10 -13.08 -10.04
N TYR A 34 -18.08 -12.66 -8.78
CA TYR A 34 -18.95 -13.23 -7.73
C TYR A 34 -19.06 -12.27 -6.55
N ILE A 35 -20.25 -11.70 -6.34
CA ILE A 35 -20.66 -11.06 -5.09
C ILE A 35 -21.83 -11.88 -4.58
N LEU A 36 -21.79 -12.33 -3.33
CA LEU A 36 -22.87 -12.13 -2.35
C LEU A 36 -22.54 -12.71 -0.95
N SER A 37 -23.01 -11.93 0.03
CA SER A 37 -23.27 -12.19 1.45
C SER A 37 -22.11 -12.62 2.35
N CYS A 38 -21.60 -11.67 3.15
CA CYS A 38 -21.06 -11.96 4.48
C CYS A 38 -21.58 -10.91 5.47
N ASN A 39 -21.95 -11.40 6.65
CA ASN A 39 -22.70 -10.71 7.70
C ASN A 39 -21.81 -9.66 8.41
N GLU A 40 -22.19 -8.38 8.34
CA GLU A 40 -21.36 -7.21 8.69
C GLU A 40 -20.94 -7.12 10.18
N ASN A 41 -21.59 -7.88 11.07
CA ASN A 41 -21.40 -7.76 12.53
C ASN A 41 -20.38 -8.74 13.15
N ASN A 42 -19.93 -9.77 12.44
CA ASN A 42 -18.95 -10.74 12.96
C ASN A 42 -17.49 -10.44 12.56
N LEU A 43 -17.25 -9.55 11.61
CA LEU A 43 -15.89 -9.22 11.13
C LEU A 43 -15.18 -8.19 12.00
N LYS A 44 -15.91 -7.20 12.56
CA LYS A 44 -15.33 -6.11 13.36
C LYS A 44 -14.67 -6.61 14.66
N VAL A 45 -15.31 -7.56 15.34
CA VAL A 45 -14.78 -8.17 16.57
C VAL A 45 -13.61 -9.11 16.25
N LYS A 46 -13.68 -9.82 15.13
CA LYS A 46 -12.68 -10.83 14.75
C LYS A 46 -11.33 -10.23 14.37
N VAL A 47 -11.27 -9.03 13.78
CA VAL A 47 -9.99 -8.38 13.41
C VAL A 47 -9.25 -7.81 14.63
N GLU A 48 -9.96 -7.25 15.61
CA GLU A 48 -9.35 -6.80 16.88
C GLU A 48 -8.96 -7.97 17.80
N GLU A 49 -9.76 -9.05 17.82
CA GLU A 49 -9.41 -10.27 18.54
C GLU A 49 -8.30 -11.08 17.86
N ASP A 50 -8.27 -11.20 16.52
CA ASP A 50 -7.16 -11.86 15.80
C ASP A 50 -5.86 -11.07 15.93
N SER A 51 -5.91 -9.74 15.87
CA SER A 51 -4.69 -8.92 16.04
C SER A 51 -4.15 -8.96 17.48
N ARG A 52 -5.00 -9.17 18.50
CA ARG A 52 -4.56 -9.41 19.89
C ARG A 52 -4.19 -10.88 20.18
N SER A 53 -4.84 -11.86 19.54
CA SER A 53 -4.58 -13.29 19.75
C SER A 53 -3.33 -13.77 19.01
N LEU A 54 -3.00 -13.19 17.84
CA LEU A 54 -1.76 -13.44 17.10
C LEU A 54 -0.51 -12.95 17.85
N ILE A 55 -0.66 -12.08 18.85
CA ILE A 55 0.45 -11.56 19.68
C ILE A 55 0.88 -12.58 20.74
N THR A 56 0.10 -13.64 20.99
CA THR A 56 0.38 -14.59 22.08
C THR A 56 0.53 -16.02 21.55
N SER A 57 1.80 -16.45 21.42
CA SER A 57 2.34 -17.75 20.99
C SER A 57 2.45 -17.98 19.47
N SER A 58 3.49 -17.41 18.85
CA SER A 58 3.93 -17.85 17.52
C SER A 58 4.21 -19.36 17.54
N THR A 59 3.59 -20.10 16.62
CA THR A 59 3.89 -21.53 16.48
C THR A 59 5.32 -21.72 15.97
N GLN A 60 5.93 -22.88 16.20
CA GLN A 60 7.24 -23.19 15.62
C GLN A 60 7.21 -23.02 14.09
N THR A 61 6.10 -23.38 13.45
CA THR A 61 5.86 -23.16 12.02
C THR A 61 5.89 -21.68 11.63
N ASP A 62 5.32 -20.78 12.43
CA ASP A 62 5.37 -19.33 12.16
C ASP A 62 6.80 -18.79 12.27
N ILE A 63 7.54 -19.25 13.28
CA ILE A 63 8.97 -18.91 13.45
C ILE A 63 9.77 -19.40 12.24
N ASP A 64 9.53 -20.63 11.79
CA ASP A 64 10.22 -21.23 10.64
C ASP A 64 9.88 -20.50 9.33
N LEU A 65 8.64 -20.06 9.14
CA LEU A 65 8.20 -19.22 8.01
C LEU A 65 8.95 -17.88 7.98
N VAL A 66 8.94 -17.14 9.10
CA VAL A 66 9.63 -15.85 9.20
C VAL A 66 11.14 -16.04 8.97
N ASN A 67 11.72 -17.06 9.59
CA ASN A 67 13.13 -17.40 9.42
C ASN A 67 13.45 -17.77 7.97
N TYR A 68 12.61 -18.57 7.33
CA TYR A 68 12.75 -18.96 5.93
C TYR A 68 12.80 -17.72 5.05
N VAL A 69 11.81 -16.81 5.13
CA VAL A 69 11.80 -15.54 4.37
C VAL A 69 13.07 -14.73 4.64
N CYS A 70 13.49 -14.69 5.90
CA CYS A 70 14.61 -13.88 6.36
C CYS A 70 16.01 -14.48 6.10
N LYS A 71 16.11 -15.76 5.77
CA LYS A 71 17.38 -16.52 5.71
C LYS A 71 18.27 -16.06 4.54
N GLY A 72 19.52 -15.69 4.87
CA GLY A 72 20.68 -15.67 3.96
C GLY A 72 20.60 -14.76 2.72
N ARG A 73 21.53 -14.98 1.76
CA ARG A 73 21.53 -14.41 0.39
C ARG A 73 20.70 -15.27 -0.57
N THR A 74 19.56 -15.76 -0.10
CA THR A 74 18.59 -16.52 -0.90
C THR A 74 18.13 -15.71 -2.12
N GLU A 75 17.61 -16.42 -3.13
CA GLU A 75 17.09 -15.84 -4.38
C GLU A 75 15.99 -14.82 -4.07
N LEU A 76 16.34 -13.52 -4.09
CA LEU A 76 15.40 -12.43 -3.78
C LEU A 76 14.20 -12.40 -4.73
N ASN A 77 14.31 -13.05 -5.89
CA ASN A 77 13.28 -13.11 -6.92
C ASN A 77 12.31 -14.30 -6.75
N GLU A 78 12.55 -15.19 -5.78
CA GLU A 78 11.64 -16.30 -5.49
C GLU A 78 10.24 -15.77 -5.16
N ILE A 79 9.21 -16.30 -5.79
CA ILE A 79 7.82 -15.95 -5.49
C ILE A 79 7.38 -16.72 -4.25
N LEU A 80 6.98 -16.00 -3.20
CA LEU A 80 6.51 -16.59 -1.93
C LEU A 80 5.01 -16.41 -1.72
N ILE A 81 4.40 -15.48 -2.46
CA ILE A 81 2.95 -15.31 -2.52
C ILE A 81 2.55 -15.28 -3.98
N ASP A 82 1.63 -16.16 -4.36
CA ASP A 82 1.00 -16.18 -5.68
C ASP A 82 -0.51 -16.25 -5.50
N THR A 83 -1.20 -15.16 -5.84
CA THR A 83 -2.67 -15.05 -5.71
C THR A 83 -3.30 -14.92 -7.09
N GLU A 84 -4.62 -14.70 -7.18
CA GLU A 84 -5.23 -14.34 -8.46
C GLU A 84 -4.94 -12.89 -8.87
N TRP A 85 -4.57 -12.01 -7.93
CA TRP A 85 -4.34 -10.59 -8.17
C TRP A 85 -2.86 -10.27 -8.42
N MET A 86 -1.95 -10.81 -7.61
CA MET A 86 -0.53 -10.48 -7.75
C MET A 86 0.40 -11.52 -7.14
N GLN A 87 1.67 -11.39 -7.52
CA GLN A 87 2.79 -12.16 -7.00
C GLN A 87 3.67 -11.27 -6.14
N VAL A 88 4.15 -11.81 -5.01
CA VAL A 88 5.10 -11.14 -4.13
C VAL A 88 6.38 -11.96 -4.01
N THR A 89 7.50 -11.31 -4.28
CA THR A 89 8.82 -11.92 -4.15
C THR A 89 9.27 -11.99 -2.70
N ARG A 90 10.20 -12.90 -2.42
CA ARG A 90 10.97 -12.95 -1.17
C ARG A 90 11.62 -11.61 -0.88
N GLY A 91 12.22 -10.96 -1.87
CA GLY A 91 12.88 -9.67 -1.73
C GLY A 91 11.93 -8.59 -1.22
N ALA A 92 10.73 -8.52 -1.78
CA ALA A 92 9.69 -7.62 -1.31
C ALA A 92 9.25 -7.95 0.13
N LEU A 93 8.94 -9.21 0.44
CA LEU A 93 8.55 -9.62 1.81
C LEU A 93 9.64 -9.34 2.85
N ARG A 94 10.92 -9.45 2.49
CA ARG A 94 12.03 -9.11 3.39
C ARG A 94 12.06 -7.63 3.81
N THR A 95 11.31 -6.76 3.14
CA THR A 95 11.18 -5.36 3.58
C THR A 95 10.29 -5.18 4.82
N LEU A 96 9.60 -6.25 5.24
CA LEU A 96 8.99 -6.35 6.56
C LEU A 96 10.01 -6.73 7.66
N LYS A 97 11.30 -6.91 7.34
CA LYS A 97 12.32 -7.01 8.41
C LYS A 97 12.36 -5.73 9.25
N ARG A 98 12.85 -5.89 10.48
CA ARG A 98 13.11 -4.78 11.39
C ARG A 98 13.93 -3.70 10.68
N ARG A 99 13.55 -2.44 10.87
CA ARG A 99 14.27 -1.25 10.37
C ARG A 99 14.39 -1.14 8.84
N ALA A 100 13.58 -1.87 8.08
CA ALA A 100 13.53 -1.79 6.62
C ALA A 100 12.35 -0.95 6.12
N TRP A 101 12.54 -0.31 4.97
CA TRP A 101 11.50 0.46 4.28
C TRP A 101 10.60 -0.50 3.54
N VAL A 102 9.31 -0.53 3.89
CA VAL A 102 8.35 -1.43 3.27
C VAL A 102 8.20 -1.09 1.79
N MET A 103 8.32 -2.10 0.94
CA MET A 103 8.14 -1.97 -0.50
C MET A 103 6.67 -1.85 -0.89
N ASP A 104 6.45 -1.16 -2.01
CA ASP A 104 5.16 -1.01 -2.69
C ASP A 104 4.42 -2.34 -2.90
N MET A 105 5.12 -3.37 -3.35
CA MET A 105 4.53 -4.71 -3.59
C MET A 105 3.92 -5.33 -2.34
N VAL A 106 4.48 -5.07 -1.15
CA VAL A 106 3.92 -5.55 0.13
C VAL A 106 2.67 -4.74 0.50
N ILE A 107 2.71 -3.42 0.31
CA ILE A 107 1.58 -2.52 0.56
C ILE A 107 0.41 -2.88 -0.36
N ASP A 108 0.67 -3.10 -1.64
CA ASP A 108 -0.33 -3.47 -2.64
C ASP A 108 -0.97 -4.81 -2.32
N MET A 109 -0.17 -5.83 -1.99
CA MET A 109 -0.70 -7.15 -1.65
C MET A 109 -1.54 -7.12 -0.37
N PHE A 110 -1.10 -6.36 0.63
CA PHE A 110 -1.86 -6.19 1.86
C PHE A 110 -3.16 -5.41 1.61
N GLY A 111 -3.13 -4.36 0.80
CA GLY A 111 -4.34 -3.63 0.38
C GLY A 111 -5.34 -4.51 -0.36
N VAL A 112 -4.87 -5.39 -1.24
CA VAL A 112 -5.73 -6.41 -1.91
C VAL A 112 -6.36 -7.33 -0.87
N MET A 113 -5.57 -7.88 0.05
CA MET A 113 -6.08 -8.74 1.13
C MET A 113 -7.15 -8.01 1.97
N CYS A 114 -6.93 -6.74 2.32
CA CYS A 114 -7.91 -5.92 3.02
C CYS A 114 -9.17 -5.65 2.19
N THR A 115 -9.05 -5.41 0.88
CA THR A 115 -10.19 -5.22 -0.04
C THR A 115 -11.04 -6.48 -0.12
N VAL A 116 -10.40 -7.65 -0.23
CA VAL A 116 -11.09 -8.94 -0.35
C VAL A 116 -11.80 -9.31 0.96
N ASN A 117 -11.24 -8.93 2.11
CA ASN A 117 -11.79 -9.26 3.43
C ASN A 117 -12.81 -8.24 3.94
N ALA A 118 -13.00 -7.08 3.31
CA ALA A 118 -13.88 -6.02 3.77
C ALA A 118 -14.90 -5.60 2.71
N THR A 119 -16.18 -5.57 3.08
CA THR A 119 -17.25 -5.07 2.21
C THR A 119 -17.30 -3.54 2.26
N GLY A 120 -17.20 -2.88 1.10
CA GLY A 120 -17.35 -1.42 0.97
C GLY A 120 -16.09 -0.60 1.23
N PHE A 121 -14.96 -1.26 1.46
CA PHE A 121 -13.64 -0.66 1.64
C PHE A 121 -12.77 -1.08 0.47
N PHE A 122 -12.26 -0.11 -0.28
CA PHE A 122 -11.42 -0.37 -1.44
C PHE A 122 -10.04 0.22 -1.24
N TYR A 123 -9.01 -0.57 -1.50
CA TYR A 123 -7.62 -0.16 -1.37
C TYR A 123 -7.01 -0.08 -2.76
N LEU A 124 -6.68 1.13 -3.20
CA LEU A 124 -6.03 1.35 -4.49
C LEU A 124 -4.55 0.97 -4.42
N PRO A 125 -3.92 0.60 -5.54
CA PRO A 125 -2.50 0.28 -5.54
C PRO A 125 -1.66 1.55 -5.42
N THR A 126 -0.44 1.41 -4.95
CA THR A 126 0.60 2.46 -4.87
C THR A 126 0.93 3.09 -6.22
N THR A 127 0.65 2.38 -7.32
CA THR A 127 0.78 2.87 -8.70
C THR A 127 -0.33 3.86 -9.09
N VAL A 128 -1.31 4.13 -8.23
CA VAL A 128 -2.39 5.12 -8.46
C VAL A 128 -1.85 6.52 -8.80
N LYS A 129 -0.64 6.86 -8.36
CA LYS A 129 0.03 8.11 -8.73
C LYS A 129 0.34 8.24 -10.24
N LEU A 130 0.35 7.13 -10.96
CA LEU A 130 0.63 7.05 -12.40
C LEU A 130 -0.63 7.21 -13.27
N VAL A 131 -1.81 7.33 -12.65
CA VAL A 131 -3.08 7.47 -13.37
C VAL A 131 -3.08 8.79 -14.15
N ASP A 132 -3.26 8.68 -15.46
CA ASP A 132 -3.38 9.79 -16.39
C ASP A 132 -4.73 9.70 -17.12
N PRO A 133 -5.68 10.62 -16.84
CA PRO A 133 -7.01 10.56 -17.44
C PRO A 133 -7.02 10.89 -18.94
N ILE A 134 -5.93 11.45 -19.49
CA ILE A 134 -5.82 11.87 -20.90
C ILE A 134 -5.23 10.73 -21.76
N LYS A 135 -4.29 9.94 -21.22
CA LYS A 135 -3.65 8.82 -21.92
C LYS A 135 -4.55 7.58 -22.01
N ARG A 136 -5.53 7.64 -22.93
CA ARG A 136 -6.58 6.65 -23.19
C ARG A 136 -6.11 5.22 -23.51
N ASN A 137 -4.85 5.01 -23.90
CA ASN A 137 -4.33 3.70 -24.31
C ASN A 137 -3.75 2.85 -23.18
N TYR A 138 -3.68 3.38 -21.96
CA TYR A 138 -3.38 2.51 -20.83
C TYR A 138 -4.66 1.75 -20.46
N ILE A 139 -4.56 0.43 -20.58
CA ILE A 139 -5.38 -0.56 -19.87
C ILE A 139 -5.62 -0.12 -18.39
N GLY A 140 -4.66 0.62 -17.80
CA GLY A 140 -4.82 1.89 -17.05
C GLY A 140 -6.13 2.22 -16.35
N ASN A 141 -6.98 2.99 -17.01
CA ASN A 141 -8.16 3.54 -16.32
C ASN A 141 -9.18 2.44 -15.96
N ASN A 142 -9.15 1.32 -16.68
CA ASN A 142 -9.96 0.16 -16.35
C ASN A 142 -9.32 -0.72 -15.27
N TYR A 143 -8.01 -0.69 -15.03
CA TYR A 143 -7.40 -1.56 -13.99
C TYR A 143 -7.88 -1.15 -12.59
N ILE A 144 -8.01 0.16 -12.30
CA ILE A 144 -8.55 0.60 -11.00
C ILE A 144 -9.94 0.03 -10.79
N LYS A 145 -10.78 0.17 -11.80
CA LYS A 145 -12.16 -0.30 -11.78
C LYS A 145 -12.25 -1.83 -11.70
N ASN A 146 -11.52 -2.53 -12.56
CA ASN A 146 -11.69 -3.96 -12.76
C ASN A 146 -10.92 -4.79 -11.73
N ASP A 147 -9.76 -4.31 -11.29
CA ASP A 147 -8.82 -5.10 -10.51
C ASP A 147 -8.82 -4.69 -9.03
N TYR A 148 -9.12 -3.42 -8.72
CA TYR A 148 -9.08 -2.88 -7.35
C TYR A 148 -10.41 -2.36 -6.82
N MET A 149 -11.39 -2.13 -7.69
CA MET A 149 -12.75 -1.72 -7.32
C MET A 149 -13.85 -2.53 -8.03
N PRO A 150 -13.72 -3.87 -8.16
CA PRO A 150 -14.63 -4.67 -8.97
C PRO A 150 -16.07 -4.57 -8.47
N GLY A 151 -17.01 -4.22 -9.35
CA GLY A 151 -18.46 -4.26 -9.10
C GLY A 151 -19.20 -2.94 -9.35
N ILE A 152 -20.53 -3.02 -9.43
CA ILE A 152 -21.41 -1.84 -9.42
C ILE A 152 -21.49 -1.37 -7.96
N ALA A 153 -20.83 -0.25 -7.69
CA ALA A 153 -20.62 0.30 -6.37
C ALA A 153 -21.87 0.92 -5.73
N THR A 154 -22.81 0.10 -5.29
CA THR A 154 -23.92 0.58 -4.47
C THR A 154 -23.56 0.78 -3.01
N LYS A 155 -22.41 0.25 -2.54
CA LYS A 155 -21.94 0.35 -1.14
C LYS A 155 -20.45 0.70 -1.00
N ILE A 156 -19.96 1.76 -1.64
CA ILE A 156 -18.61 2.28 -1.30
C ILE A 156 -18.74 3.16 -0.07
N GLU A 157 -18.08 2.75 1.01
CA GLU A 157 -17.94 3.54 2.24
C GLU A 157 -16.63 4.32 2.24
N LYS A 158 -15.52 3.62 1.96
CA LYS A 158 -14.18 4.20 1.98
C LYS A 158 -13.30 3.73 0.83
N VAL A 159 -12.47 4.65 0.33
CA VAL A 159 -11.42 4.35 -0.66
C VAL A 159 -10.09 4.85 -0.14
N PHE A 160 -9.10 3.96 -0.06
CA PHE A 160 -7.76 4.24 0.42
C PHE A 160 -6.80 4.45 -0.75
N PHE A 161 -6.07 5.55 -0.68
CA PHE A 161 -5.03 5.94 -1.63
C PHE A 161 -3.69 5.88 -0.91
N PRO A 162 -2.89 4.82 -1.09
CA PRO A 162 -1.51 4.83 -0.66
C PRO A 162 -0.71 5.77 -1.56
N ILE A 163 -0.01 6.73 -0.96
CA ILE A 163 0.70 7.79 -1.67
C ILE A 163 2.16 7.78 -1.22
N CYS A 164 3.07 7.71 -2.19
CA CYS A 164 4.49 7.87 -1.97
C CYS A 164 4.92 9.24 -2.47
N HIS A 165 5.46 10.07 -1.58
CA HIS A 165 6.05 11.36 -1.91
C HIS A 165 7.56 11.32 -1.59
N GLY A 166 8.38 11.26 -2.64
CA GLY A 166 9.80 10.98 -2.50
C GLY A 166 10.00 9.53 -2.05
N ASP A 167 10.43 9.35 -0.82
CA ASP A 167 10.64 8.07 -0.17
C ASP A 167 9.58 7.81 0.94
N HIS A 168 8.80 8.81 1.32
CA HIS A 168 7.83 8.75 2.42
C HIS A 168 6.46 8.22 1.99
N TRP A 169 5.92 7.28 2.75
CA TRP A 169 4.55 6.75 2.61
C TRP A 169 3.56 7.54 3.46
N LEU A 170 2.42 7.89 2.87
CA LEU A 170 1.25 8.47 3.53
C LEU A 170 -0.03 7.89 2.91
N ALA A 171 -1.19 8.16 3.50
CA ALA A 171 -2.48 7.78 2.93
C ALA A 171 -3.44 8.96 2.80
N CYS A 172 -4.26 8.91 1.76
CA CYS A 172 -5.50 9.67 1.68
C CYS A 172 -6.67 8.69 1.72
N VAL A 173 -7.64 8.91 2.59
CA VAL A 173 -8.86 8.10 2.71
C VAL A 173 -10.04 8.95 2.31
N ILE A 174 -10.72 8.55 1.24
CA ILE A 174 -12.00 9.15 0.85
C ILE A 174 -13.07 8.49 1.69
N ASP A 175 -13.71 9.24 2.57
CA ASP A 175 -14.90 8.81 3.29
C ASP A 175 -16.15 9.34 2.58
N VAL A 176 -16.90 8.43 1.98
CA VAL A 176 -18.05 8.76 1.13
C VAL A 176 -19.21 9.33 1.94
N GLN A 177 -19.44 8.80 3.14
CA GLN A 177 -20.52 9.22 4.02
C GLN A 177 -20.25 10.62 4.59
N LYS A 178 -19.01 10.86 5.03
CA LYS A 178 -18.60 12.14 5.59
C LYS A 178 -18.28 13.19 4.54
N LYS A 179 -18.13 12.80 3.27
CA LYS A 179 -17.69 13.65 2.15
C LYS A 179 -16.37 14.38 2.48
N LYS A 180 -15.42 13.61 3.03
CA LYS A 180 -14.11 14.10 3.47
C LYS A 180 -12.96 13.29 2.88
N LYS A 181 -11.82 13.95 2.69
CA LYS A 181 -10.52 13.34 2.40
C LYS A 181 -9.68 13.39 3.67
N PHE A 182 -9.53 12.26 4.35
CA PHE A 182 -8.67 12.19 5.52
C PHE A 182 -7.23 11.92 5.10
N ILE A 183 -6.31 12.80 5.48
CA ILE A 183 -4.89 12.66 5.21
C ILE A 183 -4.22 12.10 6.46
N LEU A 184 -3.59 10.95 6.30
CA LEU A 184 -2.89 10.20 7.35
C LEU A 184 -1.39 10.29 7.04
N ASP A 185 -0.66 11.02 7.85
CA ASP A 185 0.77 11.25 7.64
C ASP A 185 1.52 11.04 8.97
N SER A 186 2.34 9.99 9.02
CA SER A 186 3.12 9.65 10.21
C SER A 186 4.38 10.51 10.33
N ASN A 187 4.70 11.32 9.33
CA ASN A 187 5.83 12.25 9.34
C ASN A 187 5.38 13.61 8.80
N THR A 188 4.42 14.21 9.50
CA THR A 188 3.85 15.49 9.11
C THR A 188 4.91 16.59 9.21
N PRO A 189 5.15 17.36 8.12
CA PRO A 189 6.23 18.32 8.07
C PRO A 189 5.87 19.59 8.86
N LYS A 190 5.98 19.54 10.19
CA LYS A 190 5.66 20.66 11.10
C LYS A 190 6.45 21.94 10.82
N LYS A 191 7.64 21.82 10.21
CA LYS A 191 8.57 22.93 9.96
C LYS A 191 8.73 23.29 8.48
N SER A 192 8.17 22.51 7.55
CA SER A 192 8.33 22.74 6.11
C SER A 192 6.97 22.96 5.47
N HIS A 193 6.59 24.23 5.37
CA HIS A 193 5.33 24.64 4.75
C HIS A 193 5.26 24.23 3.26
N ASN A 194 6.37 24.35 2.53
CA ASN A 194 6.44 23.94 1.13
C ASN A 194 6.20 22.44 0.98
N LEU A 195 6.84 21.60 1.79
CA LEU A 195 6.63 20.14 1.73
C LEU A 195 5.18 19.76 2.08
N PHE A 196 4.55 20.50 2.99
CA PHE A 196 3.13 20.33 3.28
C PHE A 196 2.26 20.67 2.06
N ILE A 197 2.52 21.80 1.39
CA ILE A 197 1.82 22.21 0.17
C ILE A 197 2.01 21.16 -0.93
N ASP A 198 3.25 20.78 -1.23
CA ASP A 198 3.61 19.83 -2.28
C ASP A 198 2.88 18.49 -2.12
N ARG A 199 2.81 17.96 -0.88
CA ARG A 199 2.07 16.73 -0.57
C ARG A 199 0.57 16.89 -0.82
N ASN A 200 -0.03 18.01 -0.40
CA ASN A 200 -1.45 18.27 -0.61
C ASN A 200 -1.80 18.44 -2.09
N GLU A 201 -0.94 19.10 -2.86
CA GLU A 201 -1.10 19.22 -4.32
C GLU A 201 -1.01 17.86 -5.01
N LEU A 202 -0.02 17.04 -4.62
CA LEU A 202 0.10 15.67 -5.13
C LEU A 202 -1.15 14.84 -4.84
N ILE A 203 -1.64 14.83 -3.59
CA ILE A 203 -2.86 14.12 -3.20
C ILE A 203 -4.04 14.60 -4.05
N SER A 204 -4.23 15.91 -4.16
CA SER A 204 -5.34 16.51 -4.90
C SER A 204 -5.31 16.11 -6.38
N LYS A 205 -4.12 16.11 -6.99
CA LYS A 205 -3.92 15.68 -8.38
C LYS A 205 -4.25 14.20 -8.57
N ILE A 206 -3.77 13.33 -7.68
CA ILE A 206 -4.03 11.88 -7.76
C ILE A 206 -5.53 11.60 -7.64
N VAL A 207 -6.20 12.17 -6.62
CA VAL A 207 -7.64 11.97 -6.40
C VAL A 207 -8.44 12.48 -7.61
N GLN A 208 -8.09 13.64 -8.16
CA GLN A 208 -8.75 14.18 -9.35
C GLN A 208 -8.56 13.27 -10.58
N ASN A 209 -7.36 12.74 -10.78
CA ASN A 209 -7.08 11.84 -11.89
C ASN A 209 -7.84 10.52 -11.78
N VAL A 210 -7.91 9.95 -10.57
CA VAL A 210 -8.70 8.73 -10.32
C VAL A 210 -10.19 8.99 -10.50
N GLU A 211 -10.72 10.10 -9.99
CA GLU A 211 -12.13 10.45 -10.19
C GLU A 211 -12.47 10.49 -11.69
N LYS A 212 -11.65 11.21 -12.48
CA LYS A 212 -11.82 11.28 -13.93
C LYS A 212 -11.74 9.90 -14.61
N ALA A 213 -10.89 9.00 -14.10
CA ALA A 213 -10.71 7.66 -14.63
C ALA A 213 -11.91 6.75 -14.33
N ILE A 214 -12.46 6.77 -13.12
CA ILE A 214 -13.56 5.87 -12.69
C ILE A 214 -14.96 6.36 -13.10
N MET A 215 -15.12 7.65 -13.37
CA MET A 215 -16.44 8.25 -13.68
C MET A 215 -16.97 7.93 -15.09
N ARG A 216 -16.23 7.19 -15.92
CA ARG A 216 -16.67 6.79 -17.27
C ARG A 216 -16.75 5.25 -17.36
N PRO A 217 -17.90 4.62 -17.69
CA PRO A 217 -19.28 5.11 -17.73
C PRO A 217 -20.01 4.81 -16.39
N TYR A 218 -20.44 5.84 -15.65
CA TYR A 218 -21.44 5.84 -14.55
C TYR A 218 -21.36 4.80 -13.41
N CYS A 219 -20.27 4.06 -13.22
CA CYS A 219 -20.24 2.93 -12.27
C CYS A 219 -20.07 3.31 -10.78
N TYR A 220 -19.84 4.59 -10.43
CA TYR A 220 -19.42 5.00 -9.08
C TYR A 220 -20.00 6.36 -8.65
N THR A 221 -21.33 6.54 -8.74
CA THR A 221 -21.99 7.82 -8.43
C THR A 221 -21.74 8.32 -7.00
N SER A 222 -21.52 7.42 -6.04
CA SER A 222 -21.22 7.77 -4.65
C SER A 222 -19.87 8.52 -4.48
N LEU A 223 -18.92 8.27 -5.39
CA LEU A 223 -17.60 8.91 -5.46
C LEU A 223 -17.58 10.18 -6.33
N MET A 224 -18.72 10.55 -6.92
CA MET A 224 -18.82 11.78 -7.69
C MET A 224 -18.55 12.98 -6.78
N GLY A 225 -17.67 13.86 -7.24
CA GLY A 225 -17.19 15.04 -6.51
C GLY A 225 -16.10 14.74 -5.48
N MET A 226 -15.52 13.54 -5.40
CA MET A 226 -14.54 13.22 -4.36
C MET A 226 -13.30 14.12 -4.39
N SER A 227 -12.90 14.63 -5.57
CA SER A 227 -11.81 15.61 -5.66
C SER A 227 -12.14 16.95 -4.99
N LEU A 228 -13.42 17.27 -4.80
CA LEU A 228 -13.91 18.50 -4.17
C LEU A 228 -14.18 18.37 -2.66
N PHE A 229 -14.12 17.17 -2.11
CA PHE A 229 -14.34 16.95 -0.67
C PHE A 229 -13.36 17.77 0.19
N GLU A 230 -13.75 18.13 1.40
CA GLU A 230 -12.86 18.82 2.33
C GLU A 230 -11.68 17.91 2.70
N SER A 231 -10.45 18.41 2.61
CA SER A 231 -9.25 17.71 3.10
C SER A 231 -9.04 17.98 4.59
N VAL A 232 -8.96 16.92 5.39
CA VAL A 232 -8.71 16.97 6.83
C VAL A 232 -7.45 16.17 7.15
N HIS A 233 -6.42 16.83 7.67
CA HIS A 233 -5.24 16.16 8.20
C HIS A 233 -5.58 15.58 9.57
N LEU A 234 -5.56 14.25 9.69
CA LEU A 234 -5.83 13.59 10.95
C LEU A 234 -4.58 13.64 11.84
N ASP A 235 -4.83 13.88 13.11
CA ASP A 235 -3.79 13.96 14.13
C ASP A 235 -3.39 12.55 14.59
N VAL A 236 -2.61 11.87 13.75
CA VAL A 236 -2.19 10.49 13.93
C VAL A 236 -0.87 10.38 14.70
N PRO A 237 -0.58 9.21 15.31
CA PRO A 237 0.75 8.86 15.79
C PRO A 237 1.85 9.23 14.77
N GLN A 238 2.93 9.86 15.25
CA GLN A 238 4.06 10.33 14.43
C GLN A 238 5.25 9.40 14.60
N GLN A 239 5.75 8.84 13.50
CA GLN A 239 6.90 7.94 13.52
C GLN A 239 8.12 8.59 14.16
N LYS A 240 8.85 7.82 14.98
CA LYS A 240 10.05 8.28 15.69
C LYS A 240 11.35 8.04 14.89
N ASN A 241 11.24 7.46 13.68
CA ASN A 241 12.37 7.05 12.83
C ASN A 241 12.06 7.32 11.35
N GLY A 242 13.02 7.05 10.44
CA GLY A 242 12.87 7.31 9.01
C GLY A 242 12.26 6.19 8.16
N TYR A 243 11.98 5.01 8.71
CA TYR A 243 11.70 3.79 7.90
C TYR A 243 10.34 3.15 8.17
N ASP A 244 9.61 3.56 9.21
CA ASP A 244 8.34 2.95 9.60
C ASP A 244 7.11 3.53 8.90
N CYS A 245 7.23 4.54 8.03
CA CYS A 245 6.10 5.14 7.31
C CYS A 245 5.21 4.09 6.60
N GLY A 246 5.82 3.07 5.99
CA GLY A 246 5.10 1.96 5.37
C GLY A 246 4.39 1.04 6.38
N VAL A 247 4.89 0.90 7.60
CA VAL A 247 4.23 0.13 8.67
C VAL A 247 3.02 0.88 9.22
N PHE A 248 3.14 2.20 9.38
CA PHE A 248 2.02 3.06 9.76
C PHE A 248 0.92 2.98 8.70
N LEU A 249 1.29 3.04 7.42
CA LEU A 249 0.38 2.81 6.32
C LEU A 249 -0.34 1.47 6.45
N LEU A 250 0.39 0.34 6.59
CA LEU A 250 -0.21 -0.99 6.78
C LEU A 250 -1.16 -1.05 7.98
N LYS A 251 -0.81 -0.43 9.11
CA LYS A 251 -1.69 -0.31 10.28
C LYS A 251 -2.99 0.40 9.95
N TRP A 252 -2.95 1.51 9.22
CA TRP A 252 -4.16 2.22 8.81
C TRP A 252 -5.03 1.38 7.87
N LEU A 253 -4.42 0.62 6.95
CA LEU A 253 -5.18 -0.30 6.08
C LEU A 253 -5.86 -1.40 6.90
N ALA A 254 -5.17 -1.98 7.88
CA ALA A 254 -5.72 -3.04 8.72
C ALA A 254 -6.88 -2.57 9.60
N VAL A 255 -6.80 -1.35 10.12
CA VAL A 255 -7.82 -0.78 11.01
C VAL A 255 -9.07 -0.36 10.23
N GLY A 256 -8.91 0.08 8.98
CA GLY A 256 -10.00 0.49 8.08
C GLY A 256 -10.81 1.70 8.57
N ASN A 257 -11.51 1.60 9.70
CA ASN A 257 -12.55 2.55 10.12
C ASN A 257 -12.45 3.09 11.56
N ASN A 258 -11.47 2.70 12.39
CA ASN A 258 -11.45 3.27 13.73
C ASN A 258 -10.90 4.70 13.69
N GLU A 259 -11.81 5.66 13.73
CA GLU A 259 -11.55 7.10 13.96
C GLU A 259 -10.65 7.34 15.18
N THR A 260 -10.66 6.38 16.11
CA THR A 260 -9.69 6.23 17.17
C THR A 260 -8.41 5.56 16.63
N LEU A 261 -7.69 6.25 15.73
CA LEU A 261 -6.25 6.03 15.61
C LEU A 261 -5.63 6.63 16.88
N SER A 262 -5.80 5.93 18.00
CA SER A 262 -5.42 6.44 19.31
C SER A 262 -3.94 6.77 19.29
N LYS A 263 -3.61 7.96 19.80
CA LYS A 263 -2.24 8.37 20.12
C LYS A 263 -1.63 7.58 21.29
N SER A 264 -2.23 6.45 21.65
CA SER A 264 -1.76 5.63 22.77
C SER A 264 -0.35 5.12 22.48
N GLU A 265 0.44 4.96 23.55
CA GLU A 265 1.78 4.36 23.51
C GLU A 265 1.76 3.01 22.77
N ASP A 266 0.65 2.27 22.88
CA ASP A 266 0.39 0.99 22.22
C ASP A 266 0.54 1.04 20.69
N TYR A 267 0.32 2.19 20.05
CA TYR A 267 0.51 2.29 18.61
C TYR A 267 2.00 2.12 18.23
N TYR A 268 2.92 2.58 19.08
CA TYR A 268 4.36 2.46 18.85
C TYR A 268 4.93 1.14 19.36
N ASN A 269 4.27 0.53 20.33
CA ASN A 269 4.69 -0.75 20.87
C ASN A 269 4.59 -1.82 19.77
N ASN A 270 5.59 -2.69 19.74
CA ASN A 270 5.60 -3.91 18.93
C ASN A 270 5.48 -3.67 17.40
N LEU A 271 5.97 -2.54 16.87
CA LEU A 271 6.00 -2.33 15.40
C LEU A 271 6.79 -3.41 14.66
N ASP A 272 7.87 -3.91 15.27
CA ASP A 272 8.65 -5.02 14.73
C ASP A 272 7.90 -6.36 14.75
N ASP A 273 7.04 -6.57 15.74
CA ASP A 273 6.19 -7.76 15.80
C ASP A 273 5.03 -7.62 14.83
N TYR A 274 4.46 -6.41 14.71
CA TYR A 274 3.43 -6.10 13.73
C TYR A 274 3.93 -6.36 12.29
N ARG A 275 5.18 -6.00 11.98
CA ARG A 275 5.79 -6.34 10.69
C ARG A 275 5.80 -7.86 10.44
N GLN A 276 6.12 -8.67 11.46
CA GLN A 276 6.08 -10.13 11.36
C GLN A 276 4.66 -10.65 11.24
N THR A 277 3.70 -10.06 11.95
CA THR A 277 2.27 -10.36 11.83
C THR A 277 1.79 -10.16 10.38
N ILE A 278 2.15 -9.05 9.75
CA ILE A 278 1.80 -8.80 8.34
C ILE A 278 2.43 -9.84 7.43
N MET A 279 3.71 -10.17 7.64
CA MET A 279 4.40 -11.20 6.86
C MET A 279 3.69 -12.54 6.94
N LEU A 280 3.32 -12.97 8.15
CA LEU A 280 2.63 -14.22 8.40
C LEU A 280 1.20 -14.22 7.84
N GLN A 281 0.46 -13.12 8.00
CA GLN A 281 -0.89 -12.97 7.43
C GLN A 281 -0.87 -13.15 5.91
N LEU A 282 0.08 -12.50 5.23
CA LEU A 282 0.21 -12.60 3.78
C LEU A 282 0.63 -14.01 3.33
N LEU A 283 1.60 -14.64 4.00
CA LEU A 283 2.07 -15.98 3.67
C LEU A 283 1.00 -17.05 3.90
N LYS A 284 0.24 -16.93 4.99
CA LYS A 284 -0.79 -17.88 5.43
C LYS A 284 -2.16 -17.58 4.86
N TRP A 285 -2.31 -16.51 4.07
CA TRP A 285 -3.59 -16.15 3.48
C TRP A 285 -4.14 -17.31 2.65
N ASP A 286 -5.42 -17.62 2.80
CA ASP A 286 -6.06 -18.77 2.13
C ASP A 286 -6.02 -18.67 0.60
N LYS A 287 -5.91 -17.44 0.07
CA LYS A 287 -5.75 -17.16 -1.36
C LYS A 287 -4.33 -17.30 -1.88
N ASN A 288 -3.33 -17.46 -1.01
CA ASN A 288 -1.98 -17.79 -1.44
C ASN A 288 -1.95 -19.23 -1.95
N LYS A 289 -1.73 -19.39 -3.26
CA LYS A 289 -1.62 -20.68 -3.95
C LYS A 289 -0.37 -21.44 -3.52
N LEU A 290 0.65 -20.73 -3.06
CA LEU A 290 1.88 -21.32 -2.55
C LEU A 290 1.69 -21.69 -1.09
N LYS A 291 1.62 -22.99 -0.82
CA LYS A 291 1.72 -23.51 0.54
C LYS A 291 3.21 -23.66 0.86
N VAL A 292 3.82 -22.57 1.31
CA VAL A 292 5.27 -22.52 1.59
C VAL A 292 5.67 -23.55 2.67
N PHE A 293 4.72 -23.97 3.51
CA PHE A 293 4.80 -25.19 4.32
C PHE A 293 3.38 -25.78 4.45
N SER A 294 3.08 -26.87 3.75
CA SER A 294 1.90 -27.74 4.00
C SER A 294 2.35 -29.17 4.18
#